data_AF-A0A537YBD8-F1
#
_entry.id   AF-A0A537YBD8-F1
#
_cell.length_a   1.000
_cell.length_b   1.000
_cell.length_c   1.000
_cell.angle_alpha   90.00
_cell.angle_beta   90.00
_cell.angle_gamma   90.00
#
_symmetry.space_group_name_H-M   'P 1'
#
loop_
_entity.id
_entity.type
_entity.pdbx_description
1 polymer ?
#
loop_
_entity_poly.entity_id
_entity_poly.type
_entity_poly.pdbx_seq_one_letter_code
_entity_poly.pdbx_strand_id
1 'polypeptide(L)'
;MINFRYHLASLIAVFLALGLGIVAGSTFVSPETVRALNNSLRRIDSSNKDLQTQNDALAQTNRDLLRYAESSRNLLVQGRLAGKPVVLVSFDTTPGNETSQMATTLVAAGAKLQGTLILSSNLVLADDASRGQAATVVGGGLSGAEALQAALARQVSDALAGKTPGVLQRLIDAGLASRGPGVAGDAQQPPATLATPGTAV
;
A
#
# COMPACT_ATOMS: atom_id res chain seq x y z
N MET A 1 -53.19 -11.36 -72.95
CA MET A 1 -53.23 -12.60 -72.15
C MET A 1 -51.85 -12.77 -71.55
N ILE A 2 -51.68 -12.52 -70.24
CA ILE A 2 -50.37 -12.71 -69.61
C ILE A 2 -50.06 -14.21 -69.66
N ASN A 3 -48.98 -14.60 -70.33
CA ASN A 3 -48.68 -16.00 -70.57
C ASN A 3 -48.28 -16.66 -69.24
N PHE A 4 -49.25 -17.28 -68.56
CA PHE A 4 -49.08 -17.99 -67.29
C PHE A 4 -47.89 -18.94 -67.29
N ARG A 5 -47.60 -19.54 -68.45
CA ARG A 5 -46.44 -20.42 -68.69
C ARG A 5 -45.09 -19.73 -68.44
N TYR A 6 -44.94 -18.45 -68.79
CA TYR A 6 -43.70 -17.71 -68.55
C TYR A 6 -43.55 -17.29 -67.09
N HIS A 7 -44.63 -16.89 -66.41
CA HIS A 7 -44.58 -16.61 -64.97
C HIS A 7 -44.28 -17.87 -64.16
N LEU A 8 -44.88 -19.00 -64.52
CA LEU A 8 -44.60 -20.29 -63.88
C LEU A 8 -43.15 -20.74 -64.12
N ALA A 9 -42.63 -20.58 -65.34
CA ALA A 9 -41.23 -20.89 -65.66
C ALA A 9 -40.24 -20.01 -64.88
N SER A 10 -40.52 -18.72 -64.74
CA SER A 10 -39.69 -17.79 -63.94
C SER A 10 -39.71 -18.13 -62.45
N LEU A 11 -40.87 -18.49 -61.90
CA LEU A 11 -40.98 -18.92 -60.50
C LEU A 11 -40.17 -20.19 -60.25
N ILE A 12 -40.28 -21.19 -61.14
CA ILE A 12 -39.50 -22.44 -61.04
C ILE A 12 -38.00 -22.16 -61.16
N ALA A 13 -37.59 -21.27 -62.06
CA ALA A 13 -36.19 -20.91 -62.23
C ALA A 13 -35.61 -20.25 -60.97
N VAL A 14 -36.34 -19.30 -60.36
CA VAL A 14 -35.94 -18.66 -59.10
C VAL A 14 -35.91 -19.67 -57.95
N PHE A 15 -36.91 -20.55 -57.87
CA PHE A 15 -37.00 -21.56 -56.83
C PHE A 15 -35.87 -22.60 -56.94
N LEU A 16 -35.52 -23.02 -58.17
CA LEU A 16 -34.38 -23.88 -58.42
C LEU A 16 -33.06 -23.18 -58.13
N ALA A 17 -32.90 -21.91 -58.51
CA ALA A 17 -31.71 -21.14 -58.18
C ALA A 17 -31.50 -21.01 -56.66
N LEU A 18 -32.59 -20.79 -55.91
CA LEU A 18 -32.55 -20.72 -54.45
C LEU A 18 -32.22 -22.10 -53.82
N GLY A 19 -32.88 -23.16 -54.30
CA GLY A 19 -32.65 -24.52 -53.83
C GLY A 19 -31.21 -24.99 -54.10
N LEU A 20 -30.70 -24.80 -55.32
CA LEU A 20 -29.31 -25.11 -55.67
C LEU A 20 -28.33 -24.23 -54.87
N GLY A 21 -28.64 -22.96 -54.67
CA GLY A 21 -27.80 -22.05 -53.87
C GLY A 21 -27.65 -22.51 -52.42
N ILE A 22 -28.74 -22.97 -51.79
CA ILE A 22 -28.72 -23.49 -50.41
C ILE A 22 -27.98 -24.85 -50.34
N VAL A 23 -28.27 -25.77 -51.27
CA VAL A 23 -27.64 -27.09 -51.29
C VAL A 23 -26.12 -26.95 -51.54
N ALA A 24 -25.71 -26.14 -52.50
CA ALA A 24 -24.30 -25.86 -52.77
C ALA A 24 -23.64 -25.13 -51.57
N GLY A 25 -24.31 -24.14 -50.97
CA GLY A 25 -23.81 -23.42 -49.80
C GLY A 25 -23.61 -24.30 -48.56
N SER A 26 -24.49 -25.28 -48.34
CA SER A 26 -24.39 -26.22 -47.22
C SER A 26 -23.35 -27.34 -47.44
N THR A 27 -23.05 -27.67 -48.71
CA THR A 27 -22.06 -28.71 -49.06
C THR A 27 -20.62 -28.31 -48.73
N PHE A 28 -20.31 -27.00 -48.71
CA PHE A 28 -18.97 -26.49 -48.36
C PHE A 28 -18.70 -26.39 -46.85
N VAL A 29 -19.70 -26.59 -45.98
CA VAL A 29 -19.48 -26.73 -44.54
C VAL A 29 -18.99 -28.14 -44.27
N SER A 30 -17.69 -28.36 -44.49
CA SER A 30 -17.05 -29.65 -44.29
C SER A 30 -17.13 -30.05 -42.81
N PRO A 31 -17.41 -31.33 -42.50
CA PRO A 31 -17.32 -31.88 -41.14
C PRO A 31 -16.01 -31.54 -40.42
N GLU A 32 -14.92 -31.33 -41.19
CA GLU A 32 -13.61 -30.94 -40.68
C GLU A 32 -13.57 -29.54 -40.05
N THR A 33 -14.30 -28.56 -40.59
CA THR A 33 -14.34 -27.19 -40.03
C THR A 33 -15.05 -27.20 -38.67
N VAL A 34 -16.13 -27.97 -38.54
CA VAL A 34 -16.86 -28.15 -37.28
C VAL A 34 -16.02 -28.92 -36.26
N ARG A 35 -15.26 -29.94 -36.69
CA ARG A 35 -14.31 -30.67 -35.84
C ARG A 35 -13.18 -29.77 -35.35
N ALA A 36 -12.62 -28.94 -36.23
CA ALA A 36 -11.58 -27.98 -35.88
C ALA A 36 -12.07 -26.97 -34.84
N LEU A 37 -13.27 -26.39 -35.03
CA LEU A 37 -13.87 -25.47 -34.06
C LEU A 37 -14.12 -26.14 -32.71
N ASN A 38 -14.72 -27.34 -32.70
CA ASN A 38 -14.96 -28.09 -31.46
C ASN A 38 -13.65 -28.45 -30.74
N ASN A 39 -12.59 -28.76 -31.48
CA ASN A 39 -11.28 -29.02 -30.90
C ASN A 39 -10.65 -27.74 -30.34
N SER A 40 -10.80 -26.60 -31.02
CA SER A 40 -10.38 -25.30 -30.50
C SER A 40 -11.14 -24.91 -29.23
N LEU A 41 -12.46 -25.11 -29.20
CA LEU A 41 -13.28 -24.87 -28.00
C LEU A 41 -12.84 -25.76 -26.83
N ARG A 42 -12.59 -27.06 -27.08
CA ARG A 42 -12.07 -27.96 -26.05
C ARG A 42 -10.68 -27.56 -25.54
N ARG A 43 -9.79 -27.11 -26.42
CA ARG A 43 -8.47 -26.58 -26.01
C ARG A 43 -8.59 -25.33 -25.15
N ILE A 44 -9.48 -24.41 -25.54
CA ILE A 44 -9.73 -23.17 -24.78
C ILE A 44 -10.33 -23.49 -23.41
N ASP A 45 -11.30 -24.40 -23.34
CA ASP A 45 -11.89 -24.84 -22.07
C ASP A 45 -10.84 -25.50 -21.15
N SER A 46 -10.01 -26.39 -21.72
CA SER A 46 -8.91 -27.01 -20.99
C SER A 46 -7.88 -26.00 -20.51
N SER A 47 -7.50 -25.03 -21.34
CA SER A 47 -6.55 -23.99 -20.99
C SER A 47 -7.09 -23.07 -19.89
N ASN A 48 -8.37 -22.71 -19.96
CA ASN A 48 -9.02 -21.94 -18.90
C ASN A 48 -9.05 -22.69 -17.57
N LYS A 49 -9.36 -23.99 -17.58
CA LYS A 49 -9.34 -24.83 -16.38
C LYS A 49 -7.94 -24.95 -15.77
N ASP A 50 -6.93 -25.11 -16.62
CA ASP A 50 -5.53 -25.15 -16.18
C ASP A 50 -5.09 -23.81 -15.58
N LEU A 51 -5.40 -22.69 -16.25
CA LEU A 51 -5.13 -21.35 -15.73
C LEU A 51 -5.85 -21.08 -14.40
N GLN A 52 -7.10 -21.49 -14.26
CA GLN A 52 -7.84 -21.38 -13.00
C GLN A 52 -7.16 -22.20 -11.89
N THR A 53 -6.76 -23.43 -12.19
CA THR A 53 -6.07 -24.31 -11.23
C THR A 53 -4.72 -23.71 -10.80
N GLN A 54 -3.95 -23.17 -11.74
CA GLN A 54 -2.69 -22.49 -11.45
C GLN A 54 -2.90 -21.23 -10.60
N ASN A 55 -3.95 -20.45 -10.90
CA ASN A 55 -4.28 -19.26 -10.13
C ASN A 55 -4.65 -19.61 -8.68
N ASP A 56 -5.49 -20.62 -8.49
CA ASP A 56 -5.87 -21.12 -7.18
C ASP A 56 -4.68 -21.66 -6.39
N ALA A 57 -3.78 -22.40 -7.04
CA ALA A 57 -2.55 -22.90 -6.43
C ALA A 57 -1.60 -21.75 -6.02
N LEU A 58 -1.46 -20.72 -6.85
CA LEU A 58 -0.64 -19.56 -6.56
C LEU A 58 -1.24 -18.70 -5.44
N ALA A 59 -2.56 -18.52 -5.44
CA ALA A 59 -3.28 -17.83 -4.37
C ALA A 59 -3.12 -18.58 -3.03
N GLN A 60 -3.22 -19.91 -3.05
CA GLN A 60 -2.99 -20.74 -1.87
C GLN A 60 -1.55 -20.61 -1.35
N THR A 61 -0.56 -20.71 -2.24
CA THR A 61 0.86 -20.55 -1.90
C THR A 61 1.14 -19.18 -1.26
N ASN A 62 0.55 -18.10 -1.80
CA ASN A 62 0.68 -16.78 -1.20
C ASN A 62 0.07 -16.72 0.21
N ARG A 63 -1.11 -17.33 0.42
CA ARG A 63 -1.72 -17.43 1.76
C ARG A 63 -0.84 -18.21 2.73
N ASP A 64 -0.22 -19.29 2.29
CA ASP A 64 0.72 -20.10 3.09
C ASP A 64 1.97 -19.30 3.46
N LEU A 65 2.58 -18.60 2.49
CA LEU A 65 3.74 -17.74 2.72
C LEU A 65 3.45 -16.59 3.68
N LEU A 66 2.30 -15.94 3.56
CA LEU A 66 1.89 -14.88 4.48
C LEU A 66 1.69 -15.41 5.92
N ARG A 67 1.06 -16.59 6.07
CA ARG A 67 0.96 -17.25 7.39
C ARG A 67 2.32 -17.63 7.95
N TYR A 68 3.21 -18.17 7.13
CA TYR A 68 4.56 -18.48 7.54
C TYR A 68 5.32 -17.22 7.99
N ALA A 69 5.24 -16.14 7.21
CA ALA A 69 5.84 -14.85 7.57
C ALA A 69 5.30 -14.33 8.90
N GLU A 70 3.98 -14.37 9.13
CA GLU A 70 3.38 -13.89 10.38
C GLU A 70 3.73 -14.77 11.59
N SER A 71 3.73 -16.10 11.43
CA SER A 71 4.13 -17.03 12.50
C SER A 71 5.62 -16.95 12.85
N SER A 72 6.48 -16.77 11.83
CA SER A 72 7.93 -16.65 12.02
C SER A 72 8.36 -15.28 12.51
N ARG A 73 7.60 -14.21 12.19
CA ARG A 73 7.85 -12.86 12.70
C ARG A 73 8.05 -12.85 14.20
N ASN A 74 7.10 -13.35 14.98
CA ASN A 74 7.22 -13.33 16.45
C ASN A 74 8.49 -14.05 16.94
N LEU A 75 8.84 -15.22 16.39
CA LEU A 75 10.07 -15.93 16.75
C LEU A 75 11.35 -15.19 16.33
N LEU A 76 11.31 -14.44 15.24
CA LEU A 76 12.45 -13.69 14.72
C LEU A 76 12.69 -12.37 15.46
N VAL A 77 11.64 -11.69 15.94
CA VAL A 77 11.75 -10.41 16.65
C VAL A 77 11.78 -10.53 18.17
N GLN A 78 11.21 -11.60 18.75
CA GLN A 78 11.13 -11.78 20.20
C GLN A 78 12.52 -11.71 20.85
N GLY A 79 12.68 -10.78 21.80
CA GLY A 79 13.91 -10.59 22.56
C GLY A 79 15.02 -9.79 21.86
N ARG A 80 14.87 -9.42 20.58
CA ARG A 80 15.87 -8.64 19.83
C ARG A 80 16.04 -7.21 20.37
N LEU A 81 14.99 -6.64 20.95
CA LEU A 81 14.98 -5.28 21.52
C LEU A 81 14.72 -5.25 23.02
N ALA A 82 14.86 -6.39 23.71
CA ALA A 82 14.62 -6.53 25.14
C ALA A 82 15.32 -5.41 25.95
N GLY A 83 14.52 -4.57 26.62
CA GLY A 83 15.00 -3.52 27.52
C GLY A 83 15.58 -2.27 26.86
N LYS A 84 15.55 -2.17 25.52
CA LYS A 84 16.01 -0.97 24.81
C LYS A 84 14.87 0.06 24.70
N PRO A 85 15.12 1.33 25.06
CA PRO A 85 14.17 2.40 24.81
C PRO A 85 14.13 2.68 23.29
N VAL A 86 12.94 2.63 22.71
CA VAL A 86 12.73 2.88 21.28
C VAL A 86 11.70 3.99 21.12
N VAL A 87 11.93 4.88 20.18
CA VAL A 87 10.99 5.93 19.76
C VAL A 87 10.61 5.61 18.31
N LEU A 88 9.32 5.50 18.05
CA LEU A 88 8.82 5.32 16.68
C LEU A 88 8.66 6.69 16.03
N VAL A 89 9.34 6.92 14.91
CA VAL A 89 9.23 8.15 14.13
C VAL A 89 8.48 7.83 12.84
N SER A 90 7.36 8.50 12.59
CA SER A 90 6.56 8.35 11.38
C SER A 90 6.25 9.71 10.76
N PHE A 91 5.85 9.75 9.50
CA PHE A 91 5.38 10.98 8.85
C PHE A 91 3.85 11.06 8.86
N ASP A 92 3.28 12.26 8.81
CA ASP A 92 1.81 12.49 8.72
C ASP A 92 1.18 11.87 7.46
N THR A 93 1.97 11.65 6.42
CA THR A 93 1.59 10.95 5.18
C THR A 93 1.52 9.43 5.35
N THR A 94 2.00 8.87 6.47
CA THR A 94 2.00 7.43 6.70
C THR A 94 0.63 6.98 7.25
N PRO A 95 -0.04 6.00 6.63
CA PRO A 95 -1.34 5.56 7.12
C PRO A 95 -1.21 4.93 8.52
N GLY A 96 -2.12 5.30 9.43
CA GLY A 96 -2.02 4.98 10.85
C GLY A 96 -2.10 3.49 11.19
N ASN A 97 -2.61 2.67 10.27
CA ASN A 97 -2.63 1.21 10.41
C ASN A 97 -1.21 0.61 10.36
N GLU A 98 -0.32 1.12 9.51
CA GLU A 98 1.05 0.62 9.40
C GLU A 98 1.91 1.03 10.61
N THR A 99 1.75 2.26 11.10
CA THR A 99 2.46 2.73 12.30
C THR A 99 2.03 1.95 13.55
N SER A 100 0.74 1.61 13.67
CA SER A 100 0.22 0.76 14.75
C SER A 100 0.73 -0.68 14.68
N GLN A 101 0.77 -1.28 13.48
CA GLN A 101 1.35 -2.62 13.28
C GLN A 101 2.85 -2.65 13.63
N MET A 102 3.59 -1.61 13.24
CA MET A 102 5.01 -1.48 13.58
C MET A 102 5.22 -1.32 15.09
N ALA A 103 4.43 -0.46 15.75
CA ALA A 103 4.48 -0.30 17.20
C ALA A 103 4.22 -1.62 17.94
N THR A 104 3.21 -2.37 17.50
CA THR A 104 2.88 -3.70 18.05
C THR A 104 4.04 -4.69 17.87
N THR A 105 4.68 -4.68 16.69
CA THR A 105 5.85 -5.52 16.40
C THR A 105 7.05 -5.17 17.29
N LEU A 106 7.29 -3.88 17.54
CA LEU A 106 8.38 -3.41 18.41
C LEU A 106 8.15 -3.81 19.87
N VAL A 107 6.91 -3.72 20.37
CA VAL A 107 6.56 -4.19 21.71
C VAL A 107 6.70 -5.71 21.80
N ALA A 108 6.23 -6.46 20.81
CA ALA A 108 6.43 -7.91 20.73
C ALA A 108 7.92 -8.30 20.69
N ALA A 109 8.78 -7.45 20.13
CA ALA A 109 10.23 -7.61 20.14
C ALA A 109 10.91 -7.34 21.51
N GLY A 110 10.14 -6.90 22.51
CA GLY A 110 10.61 -6.57 23.86
C GLY A 110 11.12 -5.14 24.04
N ALA A 111 10.86 -4.24 23.08
CA ALA A 111 11.24 -2.84 23.19
C ALA A 111 10.38 -2.10 24.23
N LYS A 112 10.98 -1.17 24.96
CA LYS A 112 10.23 -0.18 25.75
C LYS A 112 9.93 1.02 24.85
N LEU A 113 8.72 1.07 24.29
CA LEU A 113 8.28 2.18 23.44
C LEU A 113 8.07 3.43 24.30
N GLN A 114 8.98 4.40 24.22
CA GLN A 114 8.91 5.65 25.00
C GLN A 114 7.96 6.68 24.37
N GLY A 115 7.48 6.42 23.15
CA GLY A 115 6.49 7.24 22.46
C GLY A 115 6.57 7.14 20.94
N THR A 116 5.56 7.70 20.29
CA THR A 116 5.50 7.85 18.82
C THR A 116 5.55 9.33 18.47
N LEU A 117 6.50 9.72 17.63
CA LEU A 117 6.64 11.06 17.10
C LEU A 117 6.18 11.05 15.63
N ILE A 118 5.18 11.87 15.33
CA ILE A 118 4.69 12.06 13.97
C ILE A 118 5.29 13.36 13.46
N LEU A 119 6.20 13.27 12.50
CA LEU A 119 6.76 14.40 11.78
C LEU A 119 5.78 14.83 10.69
N SER A 120 5.60 16.14 10.50
CA SER A 120 4.79 16.62 9.39
C SER A 120 5.59 16.62 8.08
N SER A 121 4.90 16.48 6.95
CA SER A 121 5.48 16.53 5.60
C SER A 121 6.05 17.90 5.23
N ASN A 122 5.74 18.95 5.99
CA ASN A 122 6.39 20.26 5.91
C ASN A 122 7.91 20.22 6.23
N LEU A 123 8.43 19.15 6.85
CA LEU A 123 9.88 18.90 7.01
C LEU A 123 10.61 18.62 5.69
N VAL A 124 9.92 18.56 4.55
CA VAL A 124 10.54 18.48 3.22
C VAL A 124 10.94 19.87 2.71
N LEU A 125 10.50 20.97 3.37
CA LEU A 125 10.84 22.36 3.03
C LEU A 125 10.59 22.68 1.55
N ALA A 126 9.53 22.08 0.98
CA ALA A 126 9.18 22.23 -0.44
C ALA A 126 8.70 23.66 -0.75
N ASP A 127 7.99 24.28 0.19
CA ASP A 127 7.44 25.63 0.09
C ASP A 127 8.16 26.64 1.03
N ASP A 128 8.00 27.94 0.72
CA ASP A 128 8.65 29.02 1.46
C ASP A 128 8.12 29.19 2.89
N ALA A 129 6.87 28.79 3.16
CA ALA A 129 6.31 28.84 4.51
C ALA A 129 6.96 27.79 5.42
N SER A 130 7.11 26.56 4.91
CA SER A 130 7.85 25.47 5.58
C SER A 130 9.32 25.83 5.82
N ARG A 131 9.97 26.55 4.89
CA ARG A 131 11.33 27.09 5.09
C ARG A 131 11.38 28.14 6.19
N GLY A 132 10.38 29.03 6.24
CA GLY A 132 10.25 30.03 7.31
C GLY A 132 10.08 29.39 8.69
N GLN A 133 9.19 28.40 8.80
CA GLN A 133 8.95 27.65 10.04
C GLN A 133 10.22 26.89 10.49
N ALA A 134 10.88 26.19 9.57
CA ALA A 134 12.14 25.51 9.86
C ALA A 134 13.26 26.47 10.31
N ALA A 135 13.37 27.65 9.67
CA ALA A 135 14.37 28.66 10.03
C ALA A 135 14.13 29.22 11.45
N THR A 136 12.88 29.36 11.89
CA THR A 136 12.56 29.78 13.27
C THR A 136 12.96 28.73 14.31
N VAL A 137 12.87 27.44 13.99
CA VAL A 137 13.24 26.34 14.90
C VAL A 137 14.76 26.15 15.01
N VAL A 138 15.46 26.27 13.88
CA VAL A 138 16.93 26.12 13.83
C VAL A 138 17.66 27.36 14.34
N GLY A 139 16.98 28.51 14.40
CA GLY A 139 17.52 29.73 15.01
C GLY A 139 18.17 30.68 14.02
N GLY A 140 17.52 30.93 12.87
CA GLY A 140 17.74 32.08 11.98
C GLY A 140 19.18 32.28 11.49
N GLY A 141 19.46 31.85 10.26
CA GLY A 141 20.78 32.11 9.63
C GLY A 141 21.14 31.20 8.46
N LEU A 142 20.35 30.14 8.23
CA LEU A 142 20.54 29.22 7.11
C LEU A 142 19.55 29.57 6.01
N SER A 143 20.06 29.99 4.85
CA SER A 143 19.27 30.36 3.66
C SER A 143 19.17 29.24 2.61
N GLY A 144 19.78 28.08 2.87
CA GLY A 144 19.72 26.91 2.00
C GLY A 144 18.83 25.81 2.56
N ALA A 145 17.93 25.26 1.74
CA ALA A 145 17.04 24.15 2.12
C ALA A 145 17.82 22.94 2.66
N GLU A 146 18.96 22.61 2.05
CA GLU A 146 19.81 21.48 2.44
C GLU A 146 20.52 21.71 3.79
N ALA A 147 21.03 22.93 4.01
CA ALA A 147 21.66 23.29 5.29
C ALA A 147 20.63 23.31 6.42
N LEU A 148 19.42 23.77 6.13
CA LEU A 148 18.32 23.82 7.08
C LEU A 148 17.79 22.42 7.41
N GLN A 149 17.70 21.53 6.42
CA GLN A 149 17.34 20.13 6.60
C GLN A 149 18.40 19.37 7.41
N ALA A 150 19.69 19.60 7.15
CA ALA A 150 20.78 19.01 7.92
C ALA A 150 20.77 19.49 9.39
N ALA A 151 20.46 20.76 9.63
CA ALA A 151 20.36 21.32 10.98
C ALA A 151 19.12 20.79 11.74
N LEU A 152 17.98 20.66 11.08
CA LEU A 152 16.79 20.00 11.63
C LEU A 152 17.07 18.53 11.97
N ALA A 153 17.70 17.78 11.06
CA ALA A 153 18.04 16.38 11.29
C ALA A 153 18.95 16.21 12.52
N ARG A 154 19.94 17.10 12.69
CA ARG A 154 20.79 17.13 13.88
C ARG A 154 20.01 17.48 15.15
N GLN A 155 19.16 18.51 15.12
CA GLN A 155 18.33 18.90 16.26
C GLN A 155 17.36 17.80 16.69
N VAL A 156 16.68 17.14 15.73
CA VAL A 156 15.81 15.99 16.01
C VAL A 156 16.62 14.84 16.61
N SER A 157 17.79 14.54 16.03
CA SER A 157 18.67 13.48 16.54
C SER A 157 19.17 13.75 17.97
N ASP A 158 19.58 14.98 18.27
CA ASP A 158 20.02 15.38 19.61
C ASP A 158 18.87 15.41 20.62
N ALA A 159 17.66 15.76 20.17
CA ALA A 159 16.46 15.71 21.00
C ALA A 159 16.03 14.26 21.31
N LEU A 160 16.12 13.35 20.33
CA LEU A 160 15.87 11.92 20.53
C LEU A 160 16.95 11.25 21.38
N ALA A 161 18.20 11.72 21.30
CA ALA A 161 19.30 11.26 22.15
C ALA A 161 19.23 11.81 23.59
N GLY A 162 18.21 12.61 23.92
CA GLY A 162 18.02 13.20 25.26
C GLY A 162 19.04 14.28 25.62
N LYS A 163 19.86 14.74 24.66
CA LYS A 163 20.92 15.74 24.89
C LYS A 163 20.36 17.15 25.05
N THR A 164 19.18 17.42 24.47
CA THR A 164 18.59 18.76 24.44
C THR A 164 17.11 18.72 24.81
N PRO A 165 16.77 18.82 26.11
CA PRO A 165 15.37 18.93 26.52
C PRO A 165 14.71 20.18 25.91
N GLY A 166 13.47 20.05 25.44
CA GLY A 166 12.67 21.17 24.91
C GLY A 166 12.73 21.42 23.40
N VAL A 167 13.64 20.78 22.65
CA VAL A 167 13.63 20.85 21.17
C VAL A 167 12.38 20.19 20.59
N LEU A 168 11.94 19.06 21.16
CA LEU A 168 10.70 18.39 20.78
C LEU A 168 9.47 19.27 21.00
N GLN A 169 9.46 20.03 22.11
CA GLN A 169 8.37 20.96 22.40
C GLN A 169 8.33 22.09 21.36
N ARG A 170 9.50 22.65 21.00
CA ARG A 170 9.59 23.67 19.94
C ARG A 170 9.19 23.15 18.55
N LEU A 171 9.47 21.89 18.23
CA LEU A 171 9.02 21.26 16.99
C LEU A 171 7.50 21.05 16.98
N ILE A 172 6.91 20.76 18.14
CA ILE A 172 5.45 20.66 18.30
C ILE A 172 4.80 22.04 18.19
N ASP A 173 5.34 23.04 18.88
CA ASP A 173 4.84 24.42 18.86
C ASP A 173 4.95 25.04 17.46
N ALA A 174 5.94 24.63 16.66
CA ALA A 174 6.10 25.02 15.26
C ALA A 174 5.19 24.26 14.27
N GLY A 175 4.40 23.28 14.74
CA GLY A 175 3.55 22.45 13.87
C GLY A 175 4.32 21.49 12.97
N LEU A 176 5.61 21.28 13.23
CA LEU A 176 6.49 20.38 12.48
C LEU A 176 6.44 18.95 13.06
N ALA A 177 5.96 18.77 14.27
CA ALA A 177 5.78 17.45 14.87
C ALA A 177 4.50 17.38 15.72
N SER A 178 3.92 16.20 15.84
CA SER A 178 2.88 15.90 16.82
C SER A 178 3.24 14.65 17.60
N ARG A 179 2.81 14.60 18.87
CA ARG A 179 2.91 13.37 19.66
C ARG A 179 1.78 12.45 19.20
N GLY A 180 2.14 11.31 18.63
CA GLY A 180 1.16 10.28 18.27
C GLY A 180 0.46 9.74 19.52
N PRO A 181 -0.72 9.10 19.37
CA PRO A 181 -1.40 8.48 20.50
C PRO A 181 -0.43 7.49 21.13
N GLY A 182 -0.09 7.75 22.40
CA GLY A 182 0.68 6.80 23.19
C GLY A 182 -0.05 5.47 23.15
N VAL A 183 0.68 4.37 22.93
CA VAL A 183 0.11 3.04 23.08
C VAL A 183 -0.48 2.99 24.49
N ALA A 184 -1.79 2.81 24.58
CA ALA A 184 -2.53 2.70 25.83
C ALA A 184 -2.08 1.42 26.55
N GLY A 185 -0.95 1.51 27.23
CA GLY A 185 -0.31 0.43 27.98
C GLY A 185 0.07 0.85 29.39
N ASP A 186 0.39 2.12 29.63
CA ASP A 186 0.72 2.62 30.98
C ASP A 186 -0.01 3.93 31.27
N ALA A 187 -1.34 3.86 31.34
CA ALA A 187 -2.14 4.88 32.02
C ALA A 187 -2.03 4.67 33.54
N GLN A 188 -0.88 5.02 34.16
CA GLN A 188 -0.78 5.55 35.53
C GLN A 188 0.69 5.82 35.93
N GLN A 189 1.32 6.89 35.46
CA GLN A 189 2.32 7.55 36.31
C GLN A 189 2.42 9.04 35.95
N PRO A 190 1.97 9.95 36.84
CA PRO A 190 2.09 11.38 36.60
C PRO A 190 3.57 11.80 36.47
N PRO A 191 3.88 12.85 35.68
CA PRO A 191 5.25 13.32 35.53
C PRO A 191 5.80 13.71 36.89
N ALA A 192 6.95 13.12 37.25
CA ALA A 192 7.74 13.57 38.39
C ALA A 192 8.01 15.06 38.20
N THR A 193 7.42 15.87 39.08
CA THR A 193 7.66 17.29 39.22
C THR A 193 9.17 17.52 39.28
N LEU A 194 9.70 18.27 38.31
CA LEU A 194 11.05 18.81 38.36
C LEU A 194 11.17 19.65 39.64
N ALA A 195 11.87 19.12 40.63
CA ALA A 195 12.18 19.81 41.86
C ALA A 195 12.88 21.13 41.53
N THR A 196 12.27 22.21 41.98
CA THR A 196 12.86 23.54 42.05
C THR A 196 14.06 23.49 43.01
N PRO A 197 15.24 24.03 42.66
CA PRO A 197 16.31 24.19 43.65
C PRO A 197 15.97 25.38 44.54
N GLY A 198 15.24 25.10 45.63
CA GLY A 198 14.93 26.05 46.69
C GLY A 198 15.96 25.98 47.80
N THR A 199 16.76 27.03 47.89
CA THR A 199 17.57 27.47 49.03
C THR A 199 16.99 27.12 50.40
N ALA A 200 17.79 26.49 51.27
CA ALA A 200 17.58 26.49 52.72
C ALA A 200 18.82 27.09 53.40
N VAL A 201 18.56 28.23 54.07
CA VAL A 201 19.29 28.74 55.23
C VAL A 201 18.89 27.90 56.44
#